data_AF-A0A841YT55-F1
#
_entry.id   AF-A0A841YT55-F1
#
_cell.length_a   1.000
_cell.length_b   1.000
_cell.length_c   1.000
_cell.angle_alpha   90.00
_cell.angle_beta   90.00
_cell.angle_gamma   90.00
#
_symmetry.space_group_name_H-M   'P 1'
#
loop_
_entity.id
_entity.type
_entity.pdbx_description
1 polymer ?
#
loop_
_entity_poly.entity_id
_entity_poly.type
_entity_poly.pdbx_seq_one_letter_code
_entity_poly.pdbx_strand_id
1 'polypeptide(L)'
;MEYPSKPVTPTFEQQLEAISAELVELLGRKNRNYGASFDRQMAEYGLPASLIRMDDKLSRLKALGTTEVVDEVGESIEDTLLDLAGYALMTLRHLRADGA
;
A
#
# COMPACT_ATOMS: atom_id res chain seq x y z
N MET A 1 -15.04 -43.38 5.13
CA MET A 1 -14.53 -42.54 4.04
C MET A 1 -14.97 -41.11 4.35
N GLU A 2 -14.12 -40.34 5.02
CA GLU A 2 -14.38 -38.91 5.23
C GLU A 2 -14.27 -38.22 3.87
N TYR A 3 -15.35 -37.55 3.46
CA TYR A 3 -15.30 -36.67 2.30
C TYR A 3 -14.49 -35.42 2.69
N PRO A 4 -13.54 -34.97 1.85
CA PRO A 4 -12.87 -33.71 2.11
C PRO A 4 -13.92 -32.60 2.17
N SER A 5 -13.93 -31.86 3.28
CA SER A 5 -14.78 -30.67 3.43
C SER A 5 -14.54 -29.76 2.22
N LYS A 6 -15.62 -29.34 1.56
CA LYS A 6 -15.52 -28.37 0.45
C LYS A 6 -14.70 -27.16 0.93
N PRO A 7 -13.82 -26.59 0.08
CA PRO A 7 -13.07 -25.41 0.46
C PRO A 7 -14.05 -24.30 0.85
N VAL A 8 -13.86 -23.74 2.04
CA VAL A 8 -14.67 -22.61 2.54
C VAL A 8 -14.20 -21.37 1.79
N THR A 9 -15.08 -20.74 1.02
CA THR A 9 -14.80 -19.46 0.39
C THR A 9 -14.62 -18.38 1.48
N PRO A 10 -13.52 -17.62 1.48
CA PRO A 10 -13.32 -16.55 2.46
C PRO A 10 -14.40 -15.46 2.36
N THR A 11 -14.81 -14.90 3.49
CA THR A 11 -15.72 -13.73 3.51
C THR A 11 -15.02 -12.48 2.97
N PHE A 12 -15.79 -11.45 2.66
CA PHE A 12 -15.25 -10.15 2.21
C PHE A 12 -14.27 -9.57 3.23
N GLU A 13 -14.61 -9.61 4.52
CA GLU A 13 -13.78 -9.12 5.61
C GLU A 13 -12.46 -9.91 5.68
N GLN A 14 -12.51 -11.24 5.58
CA GLN A 14 -11.31 -12.08 5.61
C GLN A 14 -10.36 -11.79 4.43
N GLN A 15 -10.90 -11.45 3.26
CA GLN A 15 -10.10 -11.05 2.10
C GLN A 15 -9.41 -9.70 2.36
N LEU A 16 -10.15 -8.71 2.87
CA LEU A 16 -9.58 -7.40 3.20
C LEU A 16 -8.55 -7.46 4.33
N GLU A 17 -8.79 -8.30 5.34
CA GLU A 17 -7.87 -8.54 6.46
C GLU A 17 -6.55 -9.13 5.95
N ALA A 18 -6.61 -10.11 5.04
CA ALA A 18 -5.42 -10.71 4.45
C ALA A 18 -4.57 -9.67 3.70
N ILE A 19 -5.20 -8.86 2.83
CA ILE A 19 -4.52 -7.79 2.08
C ILE A 19 -3.94 -6.74 3.03
N SER A 20 -4.69 -6.35 4.07
CA SER A 20 -4.24 -5.36 5.04
C SER A 20 -3.05 -5.86 5.87
N ALA A 21 -3.04 -7.14 6.23
CA ALA A 21 -1.94 -7.78 6.96
C ALA A 21 -0.65 -7.79 6.12
N GLU A 22 -0.77 -8.16 4.83
CA GLU A 22 0.34 -8.11 3.89
C GLU A 22 0.89 -6.68 3.76
N LEU A 23 0.01 -5.69 3.60
CA LEU A 23 0.41 -4.28 3.51
C LEU A 23 1.19 -3.84 4.75
N VAL A 24 0.71 -4.19 5.96
CA VAL A 24 1.40 -3.85 7.22
C VAL A 24 2.78 -4.50 7.28
N GLU A 25 2.91 -5.76 6.85
CA GLU A 25 4.21 -6.44 6.80
C GLU A 25 5.18 -5.75 5.82
N LEU A 26 4.70 -5.44 4.61
CA LEU A 26 5.46 -4.71 3.58
C LEU A 26 5.96 -3.37 4.11
N LEU A 27 5.07 -2.57 4.71
CA LEU A 27 5.41 -1.27 5.28
C LEU A 27 6.42 -1.42 6.43
N GLY A 28 6.26 -2.42 7.29
CA GLY A 28 7.21 -2.74 8.36
C GLY A 28 8.60 -3.07 7.82
N ARG A 29 8.67 -3.88 6.75
CA ARG A 29 9.93 -4.19 6.04
C ARG A 29 10.56 -2.93 5.44
N LYS A 30 9.78 -2.12 4.69
CA LYS A 30 10.25 -0.87 4.10
C LYS A 30 10.77 0.11 5.17
N ASN A 31 10.05 0.27 6.28
CA ASN A 31 10.44 1.18 7.34
C ASN A 31 11.80 0.81 7.98
N ARG A 32 12.07 -0.49 8.15
CA ARG A 32 13.38 -0.98 8.63
C ARG A 32 14.50 -0.70 7.62
N ASN A 33 14.24 -0.88 6.34
CA ASN A 33 15.24 -0.71 5.28
C ASN A 33 15.56 0.77 4.98
N TYR A 34 14.55 1.65 5.05
CA TYR A 34 14.68 3.08 4.71
C TYR A 34 14.73 4.00 5.94
N GLY A 35 14.74 3.42 7.14
CA GLY A 35 14.95 4.10 8.42
C GLY A 35 14.06 5.31 8.63
N ALA A 36 12.73 5.15 8.67
CA ALA A 36 11.76 6.23 8.89
C ALA A 36 11.84 7.40 7.89
N SER A 37 12.30 7.16 6.66
CA SER A 37 12.37 8.20 5.61
C SER A 37 11.04 8.91 5.34
N PHE A 38 9.92 8.19 5.44
CA PHE A 38 8.59 8.77 5.25
C PHE A 38 8.28 9.80 6.35
N ASP A 39 8.48 9.46 7.62
CA ASP A 39 8.18 10.36 8.73
C ASP A 39 9.07 11.60 8.71
N ARG A 40 10.34 11.48 8.31
CA ARG A 40 11.22 12.63 8.10
C ARG A 40 10.67 13.59 7.03
N GLN A 41 10.23 13.05 5.89
CA GLN A 41 9.67 13.86 4.82
C GLN A 41 8.35 14.52 5.23
N MET A 42 7.51 13.82 6.00
CA MET A 42 6.29 14.39 6.56
C MET A 42 6.59 15.51 7.57
N ALA A 43 7.60 15.34 8.44
CA ALA A 43 8.01 16.39 9.38
C ALA A 43 8.59 17.63 8.68
N GLU A 44 9.31 17.43 7.57
CA GLU A 44 9.95 18.53 6.83
C GLU A 44 8.98 19.27 5.90
N TYR A 45 8.14 18.55 5.17
CA TYR A 45 7.31 19.11 4.10
C TYR A 45 5.81 19.02 4.36
N GLY A 46 5.39 18.32 5.41
CA GLY A 46 3.98 18.12 5.75
C GLY A 46 3.23 17.23 4.75
N LEU A 47 1.91 17.39 4.73
CA LEU A 47 1.00 16.64 3.87
C LEU A 47 1.38 16.63 2.37
N PRO A 48 1.92 17.71 1.76
CA PRO A 48 2.41 17.68 0.38
C PRO A 48 3.37 16.54 0.05
N ALA A 49 4.26 16.13 0.97
CA ALA A 49 5.17 15.01 0.74
C ALA A 49 4.41 13.69 0.45
N SER A 50 3.32 13.44 1.17
CA SER A 50 2.46 12.29 0.91
C SER A 50 1.69 12.44 -0.40
N LEU A 51 1.12 13.61 -0.66
CA LEU A 51 0.25 13.82 -1.81
C LEU A 51 0.99 13.65 -3.13
N ILE A 52 2.22 14.18 -3.23
CA ILE A 52 3.07 14.02 -4.42
C ILE A 52 3.34 12.53 -4.69
N ARG A 53 3.68 11.76 -3.65
CA ARG A 53 3.94 10.32 -3.81
C ARG A 53 2.69 9.54 -4.23
N MET A 54 1.53 9.90 -3.71
CA MET A 54 0.26 9.31 -4.15
C MET A 54 -0.07 9.69 -5.60
N ASP A 55 0.20 10.92 -6.01
CA ASP A 55 -0.04 11.38 -7.38
C ASP A 55 0.85 10.65 -8.40
N ASP A 56 2.13 10.43 -8.06
CA ASP A 56 3.05 9.61 -8.85
C ASP A 56 2.48 8.19 -9.06
N LYS A 57 2.01 7.56 -7.97
CA LYS A 57 1.44 6.20 -8.02
C LYS A 57 0.10 6.13 -8.72
N LEU A 58 -0.74 7.14 -8.56
CA LEU A 58 -2.02 7.25 -9.27
C LEU A 58 -1.78 7.43 -10.77
N SER A 59 -0.78 8.22 -11.15
CA SER A 59 -0.38 8.40 -12.56
C SER A 59 0.12 7.09 -13.16
N ARG A 60 0.94 6.32 -12.43
CA ARG A 60 1.34 4.95 -12.82
C ARG A 60 0.14 4.02 -12.99
N LEU A 61 -0.78 4.01 -12.03
CA LEU A 61 -1.98 3.17 -12.09
C LEU A 61 -2.83 3.47 -13.33
N LYS A 62 -2.96 4.76 -13.68
CA LYS A 62 -3.66 5.17 -14.91
C LYS A 62 -2.97 4.65 -16.16
N ALA A 63 -1.64 4.70 -16.22
CA ALA A 63 -0.88 4.17 -17.36
C ALA A 63 -1.08 2.65 -17.49
N LEU A 64 -0.90 1.90 -16.39
CA LEU A 64 -1.10 0.44 -16.35
C LEU A 64 -2.54 0.02 -16.70
N GLY A 65 -3.55 0.79 -16.28
CA GLY A 65 -4.95 0.48 -16.55
C GLY A 65 -5.44 0.85 -17.96
N THR A 66 -4.68 1.66 -18.70
CA THR A 66 -5.07 2.15 -20.05
C THR A 66 -4.26 1.53 -21.18
N THR A 67 -3.16 0.85 -20.88
CA THR A 67 -2.30 0.21 -21.87
C THR A 67 -1.98 -1.23 -21.48
N GLU A 68 -1.88 -2.15 -22.46
CA GLU A 68 -1.25 -3.49 -22.28
C GLU A 68 0.27 -3.38 -22.05
N VAL A 69 0.77 -2.18 -21.74
CA VAL A 69 2.19 -1.91 -21.58
C VAL A 69 2.57 -2.35 -20.18
N VAL A 70 3.36 -3.42 -20.12
CA VAL A 70 4.15 -3.79 -18.94
C VAL A 70 4.96 -2.56 -18.54
N ASP A 71 4.81 -2.08 -17.31
CA ASP A 71 5.63 -0.99 -16.76
C ASP A 71 7.11 -1.29 -17.07
N GLU A 72 7.84 -0.33 -17.63
CA GLU A 72 9.28 -0.44 -17.90
C GLU A 72 10.08 -0.74 -16.62
N VAL A 73 9.50 -0.46 -15.45
CA VAL A 73 10.05 -0.72 -14.11
C VAL A 73 9.65 -2.10 -13.56
N GLY A 74 8.72 -2.81 -14.21
CA GLY A 74 8.28 -4.15 -13.83
C GLY A 74 7.34 -4.22 -12.62
N GLU A 75 6.78 -3.09 -12.15
CA GLU A 75 5.79 -3.07 -11.07
C GLU A 75 4.38 -3.44 -11.59
N SER A 76 3.64 -4.23 -10.81
CA SER A 76 2.28 -4.64 -11.15
C SER A 76 1.21 -3.62 -10.74
N ILE A 77 -0.02 -3.80 -11.24
CA ILE A 77 -1.20 -3.04 -10.77
C ILE A 77 -1.40 -3.26 -9.26
N GLU A 78 -1.20 -4.49 -8.78
CA GLU A 78 -1.36 -4.85 -7.38
C GLU A 78 -0.32 -4.14 -6.50
N ASP A 79 0.96 -4.15 -6.90
CA ASP A 79 2.02 -3.40 -6.21
C ASP A 79 1.71 -1.90 -6.13
N THR A 80 1.20 -1.34 -7.22
CA THR A 80 0.83 0.08 -7.30
C THR A 80 -0.34 0.42 -6.38
N LEU A 81 -1.36 -0.45 -6.31
CA LEU A 81 -2.49 -0.30 -5.40
C LEU A 81 -2.06 -0.44 -3.93
N LEU A 82 -1.17 -1.39 -3.62
CA LEU A 82 -0.59 -1.55 -2.29
C LEU A 82 0.25 -0.33 -1.89
N ASP A 83 1.02 0.25 -2.80
CA ASP A 83 1.76 1.50 -2.55
C ASP A 83 0.82 2.67 -2.25
N LEU A 84 -0.26 2.84 -3.01
CA LEU A 84 -1.29 3.86 -2.76
C LEU A 84 -1.93 3.70 -1.37
N ALA A 85 -2.39 2.49 -1.06
CA ALA A 85 -2.95 2.16 0.25
C ALA A 85 -1.92 2.39 1.37
N GLY A 86 -0.65 2.03 1.12
CA GLY A 86 0.45 2.18 2.05
C GLY A 86 0.75 3.65 2.37
N TYR A 87 0.85 4.51 1.36
CA TYR A 87 1.02 5.94 1.59
C TYR A 87 -0.18 6.53 2.35
N ALA A 88 -1.41 6.13 2.01
CA ALA A 88 -2.60 6.62 2.73
C ALA A 88 -2.58 6.22 4.21
N LEU A 89 -2.23 4.97 4.49
CA LEU A 89 -2.15 4.46 5.85
C LEU A 89 -1.01 5.11 6.65
N MET A 90 0.18 5.25 6.07
CA MET A 90 1.31 5.91 6.73
C MET A 90 1.02 7.38 7.04
N THR A 91 0.36 8.09 6.13
CA THR A 91 -0.06 9.49 6.33
C THR A 91 -1.08 9.60 7.45
N LEU A 92 -2.11 8.76 7.45
CA LEU A 92 -3.11 8.75 8.52
C LEU A 92 -2.46 8.43 9.87
N ARG A 93 -1.54 7.46 9.91
CA ARG A 93 -0.76 7.11 11.10
C ARG A 93 0.03 8.31 11.62
N HIS A 94 0.73 9.01 10.74
CA HIS A 94 1.52 10.20 11.09
C HIS A 94 0.64 11.32 11.65
N LEU A 95 -0.46 11.66 10.95
CA LEU A 95 -1.41 12.69 11.42
C LEU A 95 -2.05 12.35 12.77
N ARG A 96 -2.29 11.06 13.05
CA ARG A 96 -2.80 10.61 14.36
C ARG A 96 -1.74 10.65 15.46
N ALA A 97 -0.46 10.52 15.12
CA ALA A 97 0.64 10.61 16.07
C ALA A 97 0.97 12.07 16.42
N ASP A 98 0.90 12.97 15.44
CA ASP A 98 1.18 14.40 15.61
C ASP A 98 0.02 15.18 16.26
N GLY A 99 -1.21 14.64 16.18
CA GLY A 99 -2.40 15.21 16.82
C GLY A 99 -2.63 14.81 18.28
N ALA A 100 -1.66 14.14 18.91
CA ALA A 100 -1.69 13.69 20.30
C ALA A 100 -0.75 14.50 21.21
#